data_AF-A0A3B9HTB5-F1
#
_entry.id   AF-A0A3B9HTB5-F1
#
_cell.length_a   1.000
_cell.length_b   1.000
_cell.length_c   1.000
_cell.angle_alpha   90.00
_cell.angle_beta   90.00
_cell.angle_gamma   90.00
#
_symmetry.space_group_name_H-M   'P 1'
#
loop_
_entity.id
_entity.type
_entity.pdbx_description
1 polymer ?
#
loop_
_entity_poly.entity_id
_entity_poly.type
_entity_poly.pdbx_seq_one_letter_code
_entity_poly.pdbx_strand_id
1 'polypeptide(L)'
;MAKQPNSIEQIKQVWSAAWPEAVADWNPYVTLREPTWCLATRDAHLEGLTSSFAMIRLTDHRIVIDLESVRTNRVENCALQILAHEIGHHVLIPANRYDNIGVFRRMRLALAGIENRVPFVANLYSDLIINDALQRIHRLDMASVYMKIQQGADISSSLYMWYMRTYEYLWGLGRGVLSGKKQSPQIDADASLAASLIRSYARSWLDGAGRFAMLAYPYLIEDSEYNKARKELAKYLDAEKSGEGSEVAGG
;
A
#
# COMPACT_ATOMS: atom_id res chain seq x y z
N MET A 1 16.52 -19.43 -17.15
CA MET A 1 16.79 -18.29 -16.24
C MET A 1 16.89 -17.04 -17.09
N ALA A 2 15.87 -16.18 -17.08
CA ALA A 2 15.97 -14.88 -17.75
C ALA A 2 16.99 -14.02 -17.00
N LYS A 3 17.88 -13.32 -17.72
CA LYS A 3 18.83 -12.38 -17.12
C LYS A 3 18.04 -11.25 -16.47
N GLN A 4 18.38 -10.88 -15.22
CA GLN A 4 17.82 -9.70 -14.59
C GLN A 4 18.11 -8.46 -15.44
N PRO A 5 17.12 -7.57 -15.68
CA PRO A 5 17.38 -6.31 -16.34
C PRO A 5 18.30 -5.47 -15.45
N ASN A 6 19.48 -5.12 -15.97
CA ASN A 6 20.52 -4.44 -15.18
C ASN A 6 20.57 -2.93 -15.44
N SER A 7 20.09 -2.46 -16.60
CA SER A 7 19.99 -1.03 -16.92
C SER A 7 18.59 -0.49 -16.64
N ILE A 8 18.48 0.81 -16.33
CA ILE A 8 17.18 1.47 -16.08
C ILE A 8 16.28 1.38 -17.31
N GLU A 9 16.85 1.46 -18.52
CA GLU A 9 16.13 1.34 -19.79
C GLU A 9 15.57 -0.06 -19.99
N GLN A 10 16.32 -1.10 -19.60
CA GLN A 10 15.82 -2.48 -19.62
C GLN A 10 14.68 -2.68 -18.62
N ILE A 11 14.80 -2.11 -17.41
CA ILE A 11 13.72 -2.15 -16.42
C ILE A 11 12.47 -1.47 -16.98
N LYS A 12 12.61 -0.26 -17.57
CA LYS A 12 11.50 0.45 -18.22
C LYS A 12 10.82 -0.41 -19.29
N GLN A 13 11.58 -1.05 -20.16
CA GLN A 13 11.03 -1.90 -21.22
C GLN A 13 10.22 -3.06 -20.64
N VAL A 14 10.75 -3.76 -19.65
CA VAL A 14 10.05 -4.87 -18.98
C VAL A 14 8.78 -4.38 -18.28
N TRP A 15 8.84 -3.26 -17.56
CA TRP A 15 7.71 -2.72 -16.82
C TRP A 15 6.61 -2.17 -17.74
N SER A 16 6.99 -1.47 -18.80
CA SER A 16 6.05 -0.98 -19.82
C SER A 16 5.38 -2.14 -20.55
N ALA A 17 6.10 -3.24 -20.82
CA ALA A 17 5.52 -4.44 -21.43
C ALA A 17 4.53 -5.18 -20.51
N ALA A 18 4.70 -5.08 -19.18
CA ALA A 18 3.79 -5.67 -18.19
C ALA A 18 2.50 -4.83 -17.97
N TRP A 19 2.47 -3.57 -18.42
CA TRP A 19 1.35 -2.66 -18.19
C TRP A 19 0.00 -3.17 -18.72
N PRO A 20 -0.12 -3.65 -19.97
CA PRO A 20 -1.40 -4.16 -20.47
C PRO A 20 -1.93 -5.36 -19.68
N GLU A 21 -1.03 -6.22 -19.22
CA GLU A 21 -1.38 -7.38 -18.37
C GLU A 21 -1.89 -6.92 -17.00
N ALA A 22 -1.21 -5.96 -16.36
CA ALA A 22 -1.63 -5.40 -15.08
C ALA A 22 -3.01 -4.71 -15.13
N VAL A 23 -3.35 -4.06 -16.25
CA VAL A 23 -4.69 -3.49 -16.48
C VAL A 23 -5.73 -4.59 -16.65
N ALA A 24 -5.40 -5.62 -17.46
CA ALA A 24 -6.29 -6.73 -17.74
C ALA A 24 -6.62 -7.57 -16.50
N ASP A 25 -5.70 -7.67 -15.54
CA ASP A 25 -5.94 -8.36 -14.26
C ASP A 25 -7.17 -7.80 -13.54
N TRP A 26 -7.35 -6.48 -13.53
CA TRP A 26 -8.49 -5.85 -12.87
C TRP A 26 -9.74 -5.85 -13.75
N ASN A 27 -9.64 -5.30 -14.95
CA ASN A 27 -10.74 -5.25 -15.89
C ASN A 27 -10.20 -4.93 -17.31
N PRO A 28 -10.35 -5.84 -18.28
CA PRO A 28 -9.82 -5.66 -19.63
C PRO A 28 -10.46 -4.50 -20.41
N TYR A 29 -11.55 -3.94 -19.93
CA TYR A 29 -12.26 -2.82 -20.57
C TYR A 29 -11.90 -1.45 -19.99
N VAL A 30 -11.08 -1.38 -18.94
CA VAL A 30 -10.65 -0.11 -18.37
C VAL A 30 -9.50 0.45 -19.20
N THR A 31 -9.66 1.68 -19.69
CA THR A 31 -8.60 2.40 -20.39
C THR A 31 -7.89 3.32 -19.41
N LEU A 32 -6.69 2.92 -19.00
CA LEU A 32 -5.80 3.76 -18.20
C LEU A 32 -4.67 4.32 -19.07
N ARG A 33 -4.25 5.54 -18.77
CA ARG A 33 -3.03 6.12 -19.37
C ARG A 33 -1.82 5.39 -18.81
N GLU A 34 -0.79 5.24 -19.63
CA GLU A 34 0.47 4.68 -19.17
C GLU A 34 1.06 5.50 -18.01
N PRO A 35 1.81 4.84 -17.10
CA PRO A 35 2.54 5.52 -16.04
C PRO A 35 3.52 6.57 -16.56
N THR A 36 3.76 7.61 -15.76
CA THR A 36 4.96 8.44 -15.92
C THR A 36 6.17 7.63 -15.44
N TRP A 37 7.02 7.24 -16.39
CA TRP A 37 8.25 6.50 -16.14
C TRP A 37 9.40 7.46 -15.81
N CYS A 38 9.69 7.66 -14.52
CA CYS A 38 10.83 8.45 -14.06
C CYS A 38 12.10 7.60 -14.08
N LEU A 39 13.08 8.00 -14.89
CA LEU A 39 14.37 7.27 -15.00
C LEU A 39 15.29 7.55 -13.82
N ALA A 40 15.12 8.69 -13.14
CA ALA A 40 15.89 9.11 -11.98
C ALA A 40 14.95 9.54 -10.85
N THR A 41 15.36 9.30 -9.60
CA THR A 41 14.57 9.62 -8.41
C THR A 41 14.27 11.11 -8.28
N ARG A 42 15.16 11.98 -8.75
CA ARG A 42 14.90 13.43 -8.77
C ARG A 42 13.67 13.79 -9.62
N ASP A 43 13.43 13.08 -10.71
CA ASP A 43 12.31 13.35 -11.62
C ASP A 43 11.01 12.85 -10.97
N ALA A 44 11.08 11.73 -10.24
CA ALA A 44 9.98 11.24 -9.42
C ALA A 44 9.60 12.21 -8.30
N HIS A 45 10.58 12.83 -7.63
CA HIS A 45 10.34 13.87 -6.62
C HIS A 45 9.58 15.07 -7.21
N LEU A 46 9.90 15.49 -8.44
CA LEU A 46 9.20 16.60 -9.11
C LEU A 46 7.73 16.26 -9.41
N GLU A 47 7.42 14.99 -9.63
CA GLU A 47 6.06 14.50 -9.82
C GLU A 47 5.29 14.32 -8.49
N GLY A 48 5.98 14.35 -7.34
CA GLY A 48 5.43 14.23 -5.98
C GLY A 48 5.78 12.92 -5.24
N LEU A 49 6.43 11.97 -5.91
CA LEU A 49 6.78 10.65 -5.38
C LEU A 49 8.02 10.76 -4.50
N THR A 50 7.88 10.74 -3.17
CA THR A 50 8.96 11.11 -2.22
C THR A 50 9.36 10.03 -1.21
N SER A 51 8.54 9.00 -1.00
CA SER A 51 8.75 7.99 0.07
C SER A 51 8.76 6.54 -0.43
N SER A 52 8.06 6.26 -1.52
CA SER A 52 7.95 4.95 -2.16
C SER A 52 8.63 4.97 -3.55
N PHE A 53 8.58 3.85 -4.26
CA PHE A 53 9.08 3.72 -5.64
C PHE A 53 7.97 3.79 -6.71
N ALA A 54 6.72 3.77 -6.27
CA ALA A 54 5.53 3.92 -7.09
C ALA A 54 4.51 4.72 -6.30
N MET A 55 3.73 5.54 -6.99
CA MET A 55 2.58 6.20 -6.40
C MET A 55 1.47 6.37 -7.40
N ILE A 56 0.30 6.61 -6.83
CA ILE A 56 -0.84 7.10 -7.56
C ILE A 56 -1.24 8.52 -7.18
N ARG A 57 -1.41 9.38 -8.19
CA ARG A 57 -2.05 10.69 -8.02
C ARG A 57 -3.54 10.60 -8.28
N LEU A 58 -4.34 10.72 -7.23
CA LEU A 58 -5.81 10.80 -7.34
C LEU A 58 -6.29 12.09 -8.03
N THR A 59 -5.40 13.05 -8.26
CA THR A 59 -5.77 14.34 -8.85
C THR A 59 -5.97 14.26 -10.36
N ASP A 60 -5.09 13.56 -11.06
CA ASP A 60 -5.12 13.36 -12.51
C ASP A 60 -5.15 11.88 -12.92
N HIS A 61 -5.33 10.99 -11.93
CA HIS A 61 -5.36 9.54 -12.09
C HIS A 61 -4.12 9.00 -12.80
N ARG A 62 -2.95 9.50 -12.40
CA ARG A 62 -1.68 9.13 -13.00
C ARG A 62 -0.82 8.34 -12.04
N ILE A 63 -0.35 7.20 -12.51
CA ILE A 63 0.67 6.39 -11.85
C ILE A 63 2.04 6.96 -12.19
N VAL A 64 2.90 7.11 -11.18
CA VAL A 64 4.28 7.57 -11.34
C VAL A 64 5.19 6.47 -10.79
N ILE A 65 6.17 6.06 -11.59
CA ILE A 65 7.12 4.99 -11.23
C ILE A 65 8.53 5.55 -11.24
N ASP A 66 9.23 5.40 -10.11
CA ASP A 66 10.66 5.68 -9.98
C ASP A 66 11.49 4.41 -10.26
N LEU A 67 12.03 4.32 -11.48
CA LEU A 67 12.79 3.16 -11.93
C LEU A 67 14.16 3.04 -11.23
N GLU A 68 14.72 4.15 -10.75
CA GLU A 68 15.96 4.14 -9.97
C GLU A 68 15.71 3.54 -8.57
N SER A 69 14.60 3.92 -7.94
CA SER A 69 14.16 3.31 -6.68
C SER A 69 13.74 1.84 -6.84
N VAL A 70 13.09 1.47 -7.95
CA VAL A 70 12.78 0.06 -8.27
C VAL A 70 14.04 -0.79 -8.29
N ARG A 71 15.10 -0.32 -8.96
CA ARG A 71 16.39 -1.01 -9.01
C ARG A 71 17.06 -1.05 -7.63
N THR A 72 17.06 0.06 -6.91
CA THR A 72 17.69 0.18 -5.58
C THR A 72 17.04 -0.76 -4.57
N ASN A 73 15.71 -0.91 -4.61
CA ASN A 73 14.96 -1.82 -3.74
C ASN A 73 14.90 -3.26 -4.27
N ARG A 74 15.52 -3.54 -5.42
CA ARG A 74 15.59 -4.88 -6.04
C ARG A 74 14.22 -5.51 -6.32
N VAL A 75 13.27 -4.69 -6.73
CA VAL A 75 11.89 -5.10 -7.05
C VAL A 75 11.58 -5.07 -8.56
N GLU A 76 12.62 -4.97 -9.39
CA GLU A 76 12.54 -4.96 -10.86
C GLU A 76 11.75 -6.15 -11.43
N ASN A 77 11.87 -7.31 -10.79
CA ASN A 77 11.16 -8.54 -11.16
C ASN A 77 9.71 -8.63 -10.63
N CYS A 78 9.18 -7.56 -10.05
CA CYS A 78 7.83 -7.50 -9.46
C CYS A 78 6.92 -6.51 -10.22
N ALA A 79 7.20 -6.26 -11.50
CA ALA A 79 6.51 -5.25 -12.30
C ALA A 79 4.99 -5.45 -12.30
N LEU A 80 4.51 -6.67 -12.58
CA LEU A 80 3.08 -6.97 -12.67
C LEU A 80 2.37 -6.69 -11.33
N GLN A 81 2.92 -7.20 -10.23
CA GLN A 81 2.37 -7.01 -8.88
C GLN A 81 2.26 -5.53 -8.50
N ILE A 82 3.33 -4.77 -8.72
CA ILE A 82 3.39 -3.36 -8.33
C ILE A 82 2.46 -2.54 -9.22
N LEU A 83 2.48 -2.73 -10.53
CA LEU A 83 1.58 -2.00 -11.43
C LEU A 83 0.11 -2.33 -11.15
N ALA A 84 -0.21 -3.61 -10.91
CA ALA A 84 -1.57 -4.00 -10.54
C ALA A 84 -1.98 -3.39 -9.19
N HIS A 85 -1.08 -3.25 -8.22
CA HIS A 85 -1.37 -2.55 -6.96
C HIS A 85 -1.79 -1.10 -7.20
N GLU A 86 -0.97 -0.34 -7.93
CA GLU A 86 -1.26 1.07 -8.23
C GLU A 86 -2.58 1.24 -9.01
N ILE A 87 -2.89 0.30 -9.91
CA ILE A 87 -4.18 0.26 -10.62
C ILE A 87 -5.34 -0.05 -9.65
N GLY A 88 -5.12 -0.88 -8.64
CA GLY A 88 -6.10 -1.18 -7.59
C GLY A 88 -6.62 0.08 -6.89
N HIS A 89 -5.74 1.07 -6.69
CA HIS A 89 -6.14 2.36 -6.14
C HIS A 89 -7.09 3.17 -7.05
N HIS A 90 -7.11 2.88 -8.36
CA HIS A 90 -8.04 3.46 -9.33
C HIS A 90 -9.36 2.74 -9.46
N VAL A 91 -9.35 1.42 -9.40
CA VAL A 91 -10.52 0.62 -9.78
C VAL A 91 -11.25 0.03 -8.58
N LEU A 92 -10.60 -0.06 -7.42
CA LEU A 92 -11.14 -0.70 -6.23
C LEU A 92 -11.33 0.26 -5.05
N ILE A 93 -10.24 0.84 -4.53
CA ILE A 93 -10.28 1.69 -3.33
C ILE A 93 -9.09 2.67 -3.30
N PRO A 94 -9.29 3.98 -3.08
CA PRO A 94 -10.57 4.67 -3.00
C PRO A 94 -11.22 4.89 -4.37
N ALA A 95 -10.57 4.55 -5.47
CA ALA A 95 -10.98 4.81 -6.86
C ALA A 95 -11.02 6.30 -7.25
N ASN A 96 -11.55 7.18 -6.40
CA ASN A 96 -11.66 8.62 -6.63
C ASN A 96 -11.60 9.43 -5.32
N ARG A 97 -11.61 10.77 -5.44
CA ARG A 97 -11.54 11.69 -4.29
C ARG A 97 -12.78 11.65 -3.37
N TYR A 98 -13.98 11.47 -3.91
CA TYR A 98 -15.21 11.46 -3.10
C TYR A 98 -15.24 10.27 -2.15
N ASP A 99 -14.87 9.11 -2.67
CA ASP A 99 -14.72 7.89 -1.89
C ASP A 99 -13.64 8.03 -0.82
N ASN A 100 -12.52 8.67 -1.16
CA ASN A 100 -11.46 8.97 -0.19
C ASN A 100 -11.96 9.88 0.96
N ILE A 101 -12.77 10.90 0.65
CA ILE A 101 -13.43 11.73 1.68
C ILE A 101 -14.33 10.87 2.57
N GLY A 102 -15.06 9.91 1.99
CA GLY A 102 -15.90 8.97 2.72
C GLY A 102 -15.12 8.09 3.70
N VAL A 103 -13.94 7.61 3.31
CA VAL A 103 -13.00 6.87 4.16
C VAL A 103 -12.53 7.79 5.30
N PHE A 104 -12.04 8.98 4.96
CA PHE A 104 -11.49 9.93 5.92
C PHE A 104 -12.51 10.32 6.98
N ARG A 105 -13.75 10.61 6.59
CA ARG A 105 -14.83 10.96 7.52
C ARG A 105 -15.08 9.87 8.55
N ARG A 106 -15.09 8.60 8.13
CA ARG A 106 -15.31 7.45 9.04
C ARG A 106 -14.12 7.21 9.95
N MET A 107 -12.91 7.38 9.44
CA MET A 107 -11.68 7.19 10.22
C MET A 107 -11.44 8.33 11.22
N ARG A 108 -11.80 9.58 10.90
CA ARG A 108 -11.70 10.71 11.83
C ARG A 108 -12.45 10.47 13.15
N LEU A 109 -13.65 9.88 13.07
CA LEU A 109 -14.41 9.53 14.27
C LEU A 109 -13.70 8.49 15.14
N ALA A 110 -13.02 7.53 14.51
CA ALA A 110 -12.27 6.48 15.21
C ALA A 110 -10.92 6.96 15.76
N LEU A 111 -10.32 7.98 15.13
CA LEU A 111 -9.01 8.54 15.45
C LEU A 111 -9.13 9.88 16.19
N ALA A 112 -10.19 10.06 16.98
CA ALA A 112 -10.41 11.29 17.73
C ALA A 112 -9.20 11.63 18.61
N GLY A 113 -8.69 12.86 18.49
CA GLY A 113 -7.48 13.34 19.17
C GLY A 113 -6.16 13.05 18.43
N ILE A 114 -6.17 12.27 17.35
CA ILE A 114 -5.01 11.99 16.47
C ILE A 114 -5.43 11.99 14.99
N GLU A 115 -6.37 12.86 14.61
CA GLU A 115 -6.99 12.92 13.29
C GLU A 115 -5.98 13.25 12.18
N ASN A 116 -4.86 13.87 12.51
CA ASN A 116 -3.75 14.13 11.59
C ASN A 116 -3.12 12.83 11.04
N ARG A 117 -3.45 11.66 11.60
CA ARG A 117 -2.95 10.35 11.19
C ARG A 117 -3.90 9.60 10.25
N VAL A 118 -5.07 10.18 9.95
CA VAL A 118 -6.08 9.59 9.05
C VAL A 118 -5.52 9.24 7.67
N PRO A 119 -4.76 10.12 6.97
CA PRO A 119 -4.23 9.77 5.64
C PRO A 119 -3.34 8.52 5.66
N PHE A 120 -2.51 8.41 6.69
CA PHE A 120 -1.64 7.26 6.90
C PHE A 120 -2.45 5.96 7.09
N VAL A 121 -3.46 5.98 7.96
CA VAL A 121 -4.31 4.80 8.23
C VAL A 121 -5.17 4.43 7.02
N ALA A 122 -5.65 5.43 6.27
CA ALA A 122 -6.43 5.22 5.05
C ALA A 122 -5.61 4.52 3.96
N ASN A 123 -4.33 4.91 3.79
CA ASN A 123 -3.41 4.24 2.89
C ASN A 123 -3.21 2.77 3.30
N LEU A 124 -2.81 2.49 4.55
CA LEU A 124 -2.62 1.12 5.04
C LEU A 124 -3.87 0.23 4.87
N TYR A 125 -5.05 0.81 5.10
CA TYR A 125 -6.32 0.09 4.91
C TYR A 125 -6.58 -0.26 3.44
N SER A 126 -6.35 0.70 2.54
CA SER A 126 -6.56 0.52 1.10
C SER A 126 -5.62 -0.55 0.55
N ASP A 127 -4.35 -0.51 0.96
CA ASP A 127 -3.34 -1.49 0.57
C ASP A 127 -3.71 -2.91 1.00
N LEU A 128 -4.18 -3.10 2.23
CA LEU A 128 -4.60 -4.43 2.71
C LEU A 128 -5.69 -5.03 1.83
N ILE A 129 -6.64 -4.22 1.39
CA ILE A 129 -7.76 -4.65 0.54
C ILE A 129 -7.27 -4.96 -0.87
N ILE A 130 -6.50 -4.06 -1.47
CA ILE A 130 -5.95 -4.22 -2.82
C ILE A 130 -5.05 -5.46 -2.87
N ASN A 131 -4.11 -5.56 -1.94
CA ASN A 131 -3.12 -6.64 -1.95
C ASN A 131 -3.74 -8.00 -1.62
N ASP A 132 -4.75 -8.08 -0.75
CA ASP A 132 -5.48 -9.33 -0.53
C ASP A 132 -6.27 -9.76 -1.78
N ALA A 133 -6.90 -8.80 -2.48
CA ALA A 133 -7.56 -9.07 -3.75
C ALA A 133 -6.57 -9.58 -4.81
N LEU A 134 -5.43 -8.90 -4.99
CA LEU A 134 -4.38 -9.31 -5.93
C LEU A 134 -3.83 -10.71 -5.61
N GLN A 135 -3.53 -10.97 -4.34
CA GLN A 135 -2.99 -12.26 -3.90
C GLN A 135 -3.97 -13.41 -4.12
N ARG A 136 -5.25 -13.22 -3.79
CA ARG A 136 -6.22 -14.32 -3.72
C ARG A 136 -7.07 -14.49 -4.96
N ILE A 137 -7.49 -13.38 -5.55
CA ILE A 137 -8.42 -13.37 -6.68
C ILE A 137 -7.61 -13.38 -7.98
N HIS A 138 -6.67 -12.45 -8.12
CA HIS A 138 -5.83 -12.31 -9.32
C HIS A 138 -4.62 -13.25 -9.32
N ARG A 139 -4.37 -13.95 -8.20
CA ARG A 139 -3.28 -14.95 -8.04
C ARG A 139 -1.89 -14.39 -8.30
N LEU A 140 -1.71 -13.09 -8.04
CA LEU A 140 -0.41 -12.45 -8.08
C LEU A 140 0.33 -12.71 -6.76
N ASP A 141 1.61 -13.09 -6.83
CA ASP A 141 2.42 -13.35 -5.64
C ASP A 141 2.87 -12.05 -4.94
N MET A 142 1.95 -11.42 -4.21
CA MET A 142 2.20 -10.22 -3.41
C MET A 142 3.10 -10.52 -2.21
N ALA A 143 2.97 -11.71 -1.61
CA ALA A 143 3.81 -12.14 -0.49
C ALA A 143 5.30 -12.04 -0.83
N SER A 144 5.72 -12.49 -2.01
CA SER A 144 7.11 -12.36 -2.46
C SER A 144 7.57 -10.90 -2.62
N VAL A 145 6.69 -9.98 -3.01
CA VAL A 145 7.03 -8.55 -3.09
C VAL A 145 7.35 -8.00 -1.71
N TYR A 146 6.48 -8.25 -0.73
CA TYR A 146 6.69 -7.83 0.65
C TYR A 146 7.96 -8.45 1.24
N MET A 147 8.18 -9.76 1.04
CA MET A 147 9.41 -10.42 1.51
C MET A 147 10.68 -9.77 0.94
N LYS A 148 10.67 -9.34 -0.33
CA LYS A 148 11.80 -8.62 -0.95
C LYS A 148 12.01 -7.24 -0.34
N ILE A 149 10.94 -6.44 -0.20
CA ILE A 149 11.03 -5.08 0.36
C ILE A 149 11.54 -5.11 1.81
N GLN A 150 11.21 -6.16 2.55
CA GLN A 150 11.62 -6.36 3.94
C GLN A 150 13.05 -6.88 4.12
N GLN A 151 13.75 -7.29 3.06
CA GLN A 151 15.10 -7.82 3.22
C GLN A 151 16.02 -6.78 3.89
N GLY A 152 16.49 -7.11 5.10
CA GLY A 152 17.35 -6.23 5.89
C GLY A 152 16.62 -5.09 6.63
N ALA A 153 15.29 -5.09 6.69
CA ALA A 153 14.54 -4.13 7.48
C ALA A 153 14.68 -4.43 8.98
N ASP A 154 14.97 -3.40 9.77
CA ASP A 154 14.91 -3.50 11.23
C ASP A 154 13.47 -3.25 11.68
N ILE A 155 12.78 -4.34 12.05
CA ILE A 155 11.38 -4.31 12.46
C ILE A 155 11.33 -4.12 13.97
N SER A 156 10.80 -2.98 14.41
CA SER A 156 10.79 -2.66 15.82
C SER A 156 9.56 -1.91 16.32
N SER A 157 8.74 -1.31 15.45
CA SER A 157 7.47 -0.71 15.87
C SER A 157 6.36 -1.77 16.01
N SER A 158 5.51 -1.58 17.01
CA SER A 158 4.35 -2.46 17.25
C SER A 158 3.33 -2.40 16.10
N LEU A 159 3.10 -1.21 15.54
CA LEU A 159 2.21 -0.99 14.40
C LEU A 159 2.67 -1.75 13.15
N TYR A 160 3.96 -1.71 12.81
CA TYR A 160 4.50 -2.47 11.68
C TYR A 160 4.28 -3.96 11.88
N MET A 161 4.59 -4.48 13.07
CA MET A 161 4.41 -5.90 13.38
C MET A 161 2.94 -6.31 13.25
N TRP A 162 2.00 -5.54 13.79
CA TRP A 162 0.57 -5.78 13.64
C TRP A 162 0.10 -5.73 12.18
N TYR A 163 0.53 -4.71 11.43
CA TYR A 163 0.18 -4.55 10.02
C TYR A 163 0.68 -5.73 9.17
N MET A 164 1.96 -6.09 9.30
CA MET A 164 2.53 -7.22 8.56
C MET A 164 1.97 -8.57 9.03
N ARG A 165 1.66 -8.70 10.32
CA ARG A 165 1.03 -9.92 10.85
C ARG A 165 -0.38 -10.10 10.28
N THR A 166 -1.07 -9.01 9.99
CA THR A 166 -2.38 -9.03 9.31
C THR A 166 -2.24 -9.65 7.92
N TYR A 167 -1.23 -9.27 7.13
CA TYR A 167 -0.94 -9.93 5.85
C TYR A 167 -0.65 -11.42 5.99
N GLU A 168 0.13 -11.81 7.01
CA GLU A 168 0.40 -13.24 7.25
C GLU A 168 -0.89 -14.04 7.50
N TYR A 169 -1.85 -13.49 8.26
CA TYR A 169 -3.17 -14.13 8.43
C TYR A 169 -4.01 -14.12 7.15
N LEU A 170 -3.98 -13.04 6.39
CA LEU A 170 -4.70 -12.90 5.12
C LEU A 170 -4.23 -13.93 4.09
N TRP A 171 -2.93 -14.20 4.04
CA TRP A 171 -2.30 -15.05 3.03
C TRP A 171 -1.91 -16.44 3.55
N GLY A 172 -2.19 -16.74 4.82
CA GLY A 172 -1.88 -18.04 5.42
C GLY A 172 -0.37 -18.30 5.57
N LEU A 173 0.42 -17.23 5.73
CA LEU A 173 1.86 -17.34 5.92
C LEU A 173 2.21 -17.74 7.36
N GLY A 174 3.39 -18.33 7.50
CA GLY A 174 3.97 -18.62 8.82
C GLY A 174 4.16 -17.36 9.65
N ARG A 175 4.06 -17.50 10.96
CA ARG A 175 4.28 -16.40 11.91
C ARG A 175 5.68 -15.82 11.77
N GLY A 176 5.75 -14.51 11.56
CA GLY A 176 7.01 -13.78 11.50
C GLY A 176 7.75 -13.84 10.17
N VAL A 177 7.11 -14.39 9.14
CA VAL A 177 7.61 -14.33 7.76
C VAL A 177 7.71 -12.89 7.27
N LEU A 178 6.74 -12.04 7.62
CA LEU A 178 6.68 -10.61 7.29
C LEU A 178 6.77 -9.70 8.52
N SER A 179 6.29 -10.16 9.68
CA SER A 179 6.16 -9.33 10.87
C SER A 179 7.39 -9.35 11.79
N GLY A 180 8.46 -10.06 11.40
CA GLY A 180 9.69 -10.16 12.18
C GLY A 180 9.67 -11.29 13.22
N LYS A 181 10.38 -11.16 14.35
CA LYS A 181 10.44 -12.22 15.39
C LYS A 181 9.92 -11.80 16.76
N LYS A 182 9.53 -10.53 16.92
CA LYS A 182 9.22 -9.89 18.21
C LYS A 182 7.71 -9.76 18.49
N GLN A 183 6.87 -10.52 17.80
CA GLN A 183 5.42 -10.45 17.98
C GLN A 183 5.00 -10.99 19.34
N SER A 184 4.01 -10.35 19.95
CA SER A 184 3.36 -10.80 21.17
C SER A 184 2.04 -11.53 20.86
N PRO A 185 1.49 -12.31 21.82
CA PRO A 185 0.15 -12.89 21.68
C PRO A 185 -0.95 -11.85 21.41
N GLN A 186 -0.78 -10.62 21.94
CA GLN A 186 -1.70 -9.52 21.68
C GLN A 186 -1.69 -9.11 20.20
N ILE A 187 -0.49 -8.94 19.61
CA ILE A 187 -0.35 -8.64 18.18
C ILE A 187 -0.96 -9.76 17.33
N ASP A 188 -0.76 -11.02 17.72
CA ASP A 188 -1.34 -12.17 17.02
C ASP A 188 -2.88 -12.15 17.04
N ALA A 189 -3.49 -11.79 18.17
CA ALA A 189 -4.95 -11.69 18.30
C ALA A 189 -5.51 -10.51 17.49
N ASP A 190 -4.91 -9.33 17.64
CA ASP A 190 -5.36 -8.10 16.97
C ASP A 190 -5.21 -8.20 15.45
N ALA A 191 -4.12 -8.81 14.97
CA ALA A 191 -3.90 -9.02 13.54
C ALA A 191 -4.88 -10.04 12.94
N SER A 192 -5.25 -11.08 13.69
CA SER A 192 -6.28 -12.02 13.27
C SER A 192 -7.65 -11.34 13.15
N LEU A 193 -7.97 -10.44 14.08
CA LEU A 193 -9.20 -9.63 14.03
C LEU A 193 -9.17 -8.66 12.84
N ALA A 194 -8.05 -7.98 12.61
CA ALA A 194 -7.86 -7.11 11.45
C ALA A 194 -8.01 -7.88 10.13
N ALA A 195 -7.41 -9.06 10.00
CA ALA A 195 -7.53 -9.89 8.80
C ALA A 195 -8.98 -10.33 8.56
N SER A 196 -9.71 -10.65 9.62
CA SER A 196 -11.13 -10.99 9.54
C SER A 196 -11.98 -9.80 9.09
N LEU A 197 -11.66 -8.60 9.58
CA LEU A 197 -12.30 -7.35 9.17
C LEU A 197 -12.05 -7.07 7.68
N ILE A 198 -10.79 -7.11 7.22
CA ILE A 198 -10.45 -6.87 5.81
C ILE A 198 -11.24 -7.80 4.90
N ARG A 199 -11.29 -9.10 5.22
CA ARG A 199 -12.06 -10.08 4.43
C ARG A 199 -13.56 -9.83 4.46
N SER A 200 -14.12 -9.50 5.62
CA SER A 200 -15.56 -9.29 5.78
C SER A 200 -16.05 -8.04 5.05
N TYR A 201 -15.22 -7.02 4.98
CA TYR A 201 -15.56 -5.73 4.37
C TYR A 201 -14.94 -5.52 2.99
N ALA A 202 -14.26 -6.50 2.38
CA ALA A 202 -13.59 -6.33 1.07
C ALA A 202 -14.52 -5.77 -0.03
N ARG A 203 -15.81 -6.16 -0.04
CA ARG A 203 -16.82 -5.67 -1.00
C ARG A 203 -17.57 -4.41 -0.56
N SER A 204 -17.47 -4.06 0.72
CA SER A 204 -18.14 -2.92 1.35
C SER A 204 -17.09 -2.15 2.16
N TRP A 205 -15.97 -1.87 1.50
CA TRP A 205 -14.75 -1.41 2.15
C TRP A 205 -14.95 -0.08 2.87
N LEU A 206 -15.89 0.73 2.41
CA LEU A 206 -16.22 1.99 3.06
C LEU A 206 -16.75 1.78 4.48
N ASP A 207 -17.50 0.70 4.74
CA ASP A 207 -18.06 0.38 6.06
C ASP A 207 -17.02 -0.22 7.02
N GLY A 208 -15.95 -0.80 6.49
CA GLY A 208 -14.82 -1.32 7.27
C GLY A 208 -13.83 -0.24 7.72
N ALA A 209 -13.77 0.90 7.03
CA ALA A 209 -12.75 1.94 7.23
C ALA A 209 -12.63 2.43 8.68
N GLY A 210 -13.75 2.87 9.28
CA GLY A 210 -13.75 3.35 10.67
C GLY A 210 -13.39 2.25 11.67
N ARG A 211 -13.83 1.02 11.42
CA ARG A 211 -13.53 -0.14 12.28
C ARG A 211 -12.06 -0.52 12.23
N PHE A 212 -11.46 -0.48 11.04
CA PHE A 212 -10.02 -0.70 10.88
C PHE A 212 -9.22 0.36 11.64
N ALA A 213 -9.61 1.64 11.52
CA ALA A 213 -8.97 2.71 12.25
C ALA A 213 -9.08 2.55 13.78
N MET A 214 -10.20 2.04 14.30
CA MET A 214 -10.32 1.69 15.71
C MET A 214 -9.35 0.58 16.14
N LEU A 215 -9.13 -0.44 15.30
CA LEU A 215 -8.13 -1.49 15.60
C LEU A 215 -6.70 -0.96 15.53
N ALA A 216 -6.42 0.01 14.65
CA ALA A 216 -5.11 0.65 14.55
C ALA A 216 -4.84 1.64 15.70
N TYR A 217 -5.87 2.22 16.31
CA TYR A 217 -5.76 3.30 17.30
C TYR A 217 -4.75 3.02 18.44
N PRO A 218 -4.74 1.84 19.09
CA PRO A 218 -3.80 1.56 20.19
C PRO A 218 -2.34 1.57 19.75
N TYR A 219 -2.07 1.24 18.48
CA TYR A 219 -0.74 1.22 17.88
C TYR A 219 -0.31 2.60 17.35
N LEU A 220 -1.26 3.54 17.32
CA LEU A 220 -1.02 4.89 16.89
C LEU A 220 -0.78 5.76 18.11
N ILE A 221 -1.71 5.86 19.06
CA ILE A 221 -1.81 6.93 20.07
C ILE A 221 -0.47 7.56 20.54
N GLU A 222 0.50 6.74 20.92
CA GLU A 222 1.86 7.19 21.26
C GLU A 222 2.65 7.74 20.06
N ASP A 223 3.01 9.03 20.11
CA ASP A 223 3.75 9.72 19.04
C ASP A 223 5.07 9.03 18.69
N SER A 224 5.78 8.49 19.69
CA SER A 224 7.07 7.81 19.50
C SER A 224 6.92 6.55 18.65
N GLU A 225 5.92 5.72 18.92
CA GLU A 225 5.61 4.51 18.16
C GLU A 225 5.09 4.85 16.77
N TYR A 226 4.21 5.85 16.65
CA TYR A 226 3.71 6.29 15.34
C TYR A 226 4.85 6.79 14.44
N ASN A 227 5.71 7.68 14.93
CA ASN A 227 6.82 8.22 14.14
C ASN A 227 7.82 7.14 13.72
N LYS A 228 8.03 6.15 14.58
CA LYS A 228 8.86 4.99 14.30
C LYS A 228 8.23 4.10 13.22
N ALA A 229 6.95 3.76 13.36
CA ALA A 229 6.23 2.98 12.37
C ALA A 229 6.16 3.67 11.01
N ARG A 230 5.94 4.99 10.98
CA ARG A 230 5.94 5.79 9.76
C ARG A 230 7.27 5.68 9.00
N LYS A 231 8.41 5.66 9.71
CA LYS A 231 9.73 5.45 9.09
C LYS A 231 9.88 4.02 8.55
N GLU A 232 9.46 3.02 9.31
CA GLU A 232 9.55 1.61 8.91
C GLU A 232 8.62 1.27 7.72
N LEU A 233 7.45 1.92 7.66
CA LEU A 233 6.43 1.69 6.63
C LEU A 233 6.56 2.63 5.42
N ALA A 234 7.44 3.62 5.43
CA ALA A 234 7.55 4.65 4.39
C ALA A 234 7.62 4.09 2.96
N LYS A 235 8.26 2.92 2.78
CA LYS A 235 8.40 2.25 1.48
C LYS A 235 7.09 1.71 0.89
N TYR A 236 6.06 1.55 1.72
CA TYR A 236 4.74 1.06 1.34
C TYR A 236 3.72 2.21 1.19
N LEU A 237 4.06 3.44 1.60
CA LEU A 237 3.16 4.60 1.55
C LEU A 237 3.22 5.26 0.17
N ASP A 238 2.46 4.70 -0.76
CA ASP A 238 2.35 5.11 -2.16
C ASP A 238 1.27 6.20 -2.40
N ALA A 239 0.21 6.24 -1.58
CA ALA A 239 -0.93 7.14 -1.76
C ALA A 239 -1.18 8.11 -0.59
N GLU A 240 -0.31 8.15 0.42
CA GLU A 240 -0.54 8.95 1.65
C GLU A 240 -0.73 10.45 1.36
N LYS A 241 0.05 11.01 0.42
CA LYS A 241 -0.03 12.43 0.02
C LYS A 241 -1.06 12.70 -1.07
N SER A 242 -1.64 11.67 -1.68
CA SER A 242 -2.56 11.78 -2.82
C SER A 242 -3.92 12.39 -2.45
N GLY A 243 -4.18 12.55 -1.14
CA GLY A 243 -5.32 13.25 -0.57
C GLY A 243 -5.10 14.73 -0.27
N GLU A 244 -3.89 15.30 -0.47
CA GLU A 244 -3.67 16.75 -0.28
C GLU A 244 -4.64 17.55 -1.17
N GLY A 245 -5.50 18.35 -0.55
CA GLY A 245 -6.59 19.08 -1.23
C GLY A 245 -7.95 18.37 -1.29
N SER A 246 -8.09 17.17 -0.69
CA SER A 246 -9.39 16.52 -0.44
C SER A 246 -9.95 16.85 0.97
N GLU A 247 -9.36 17.84 1.64
CA GLU A 247 -9.85 18.35 2.91
C GLU A 247 -11.18 19.08 2.70
N VAL A 248 -12.27 18.47 3.15
CA VAL A 248 -13.50 19.22 3.40
C VAL A 248 -13.19 20.17 4.55
N ALA A 249 -13.15 21.47 4.27
CA ALA A 249 -13.18 22.51 5.29
C ALA A 249 -14.42 22.28 6.17
N GLY A 250 -14.19 22.02 7.46
CA GLY A 250 -15.15 22.08 8.56
C GLY A 250 -16.58 21.61 8.30
N GLY A 251 -16.93 20.46 8.89
CA GLY A 251 -18.32 20.05 9.14
C GLY A 251 -18.41 19.29 10.44
#